data_AF-A0A286TES8-F1
#
_entry.id   AF-A0A286TES8-F1
#
_cell.length_a   1.000
_cell.length_b   1.000
_cell.length_c   1.000
_cell.angle_alpha   90.00
_cell.angle_beta   90.00
_cell.angle_gamma   90.00
#
_symmetry.space_group_name_H-M   'P 1'
#
loop_
_entity.id
_entity.type
_entity.pdbx_description
1 polymer ?
#
loop_
_entity_poly.entity_id
_entity_poly.type
_entity_poly.pdbx_seq_one_letter_code
_entity_poly.pdbx_strand_id
1 'polypeptide(L)'
;MEHDKKFVVIGNQNAVTYKEVFPLIKENRIWLGCYSGNMEFRVPGDYEAHSENDKRFWTDESGQNWRSIGAASWFTNLDIRKRHDELILVKRYKPEDYPKYDNYDAINVICLMEESRRLREARSYSNKSVRRILR
;
A
#
# COMPACT_ATOMS: atom_id res chain seq x y z
N MET A 1 -20.64 -6.83 4.92
CA MET A 1 -21.19 -5.61 4.28
C MET A 1 -22.69 -5.45 4.48
N GLU A 2 -23.42 -6.53 4.75
CA GLU A 2 -24.88 -6.57 4.93
C GLU A 2 -25.46 -5.55 5.94
N HIS A 3 -24.67 -5.10 6.91
CA HIS A 3 -25.09 -4.12 7.93
C HIS A 3 -24.45 -2.73 7.80
N ASP A 4 -23.82 -2.42 6.65
CA ASP A 4 -23.09 -1.16 6.40
C ASP A 4 -22.13 -0.72 7.52
N LYS A 5 -21.56 -1.70 8.23
CA LYS A 5 -20.61 -1.42 9.30
C LYS A 5 -19.34 -0.81 8.72
N LYS A 6 -18.82 0.22 9.40
CA LYS A 6 -17.48 0.74 9.14
C LYS A 6 -16.46 -0.09 9.92
N PHE A 7 -15.34 -0.43 9.28
CA PHE A 7 -14.35 -1.32 9.87
C PHE A 7 -12.93 -0.98 9.45
N VAL A 8 -11.99 -1.49 10.25
CA VAL A 8 -10.56 -1.56 9.96
C VAL A 8 -10.11 -2.96 10.34
N VAL A 9 -9.57 -3.70 9.37
CA VAL A 9 -9.17 -5.11 9.53
C VAL A 9 -7.75 -5.28 9.02
N ILE A 10 -6.95 -6.08 9.72
CA ILE A 10 -5.64 -6.52 9.24
C ILE A 10 -5.84 -7.86 8.55
N GLY A 11 -5.35 -7.99 7.33
CA GLY A 11 -5.37 -9.22 6.56
C GLY A 11 -4.04 -9.47 5.87
N ASN A 12 -3.92 -10.63 5.25
CA ASN A 12 -2.81 -10.91 4.34
C ASN A 12 -2.96 -10.04 3.08
N GLN A 13 -1.87 -9.45 2.58
CA GLN A 13 -1.86 -8.65 1.36
C GLN A 13 -2.37 -9.42 0.14
N ASN A 14 -2.14 -10.74 0.10
CA ASN A 14 -2.64 -11.60 -0.98
C ASN A 14 -4.17 -11.64 -1.04
N ALA A 15 -4.88 -11.26 0.03
CA ALA A 15 -6.33 -11.23 0.05
C ALA A 15 -6.93 -10.24 -0.96
N VAL A 16 -6.16 -9.27 -1.45
CA VAL A 16 -6.60 -8.29 -2.47
C VAL A 16 -7.13 -8.97 -3.74
N THR A 17 -6.54 -10.11 -4.13
CA THR A 17 -6.90 -10.81 -5.37
C THR A 17 -7.91 -11.93 -5.16
N TYR A 18 -8.37 -12.14 -3.92
CA TYR A 18 -9.33 -13.22 -3.63
C TYR A 18 -10.68 -12.92 -4.28
N LYS A 19 -11.37 -13.98 -4.72
CA LYS A 19 -12.63 -13.87 -5.48
C LYS A 19 -13.71 -13.12 -4.72
N GLU A 20 -13.68 -13.17 -3.40
CA GLU A 20 -14.66 -12.57 -2.50
C GLU A 20 -14.30 -11.12 -2.14
N VAL A 21 -13.02 -10.75 -2.26
CA VAL A 21 -12.48 -9.45 -1.81
C VAL A 21 -12.28 -8.49 -2.98
N PHE A 22 -11.73 -8.97 -4.10
CA PHE A 22 -11.46 -8.14 -5.27
C PHE A 22 -12.71 -7.44 -5.81
N PRO A 23 -13.89 -8.09 -5.93
CA PRO A 23 -15.11 -7.41 -6.37
C PRO A 23 -15.49 -6.26 -5.44
N LEU A 24 -15.30 -6.41 -4.12
CA LEU A 24 -15.59 -5.34 -3.17
C LEU A 24 -14.66 -4.12 -3.34
N ILE A 25 -13.41 -4.36 -3.71
CA ILE A 25 -12.45 -3.29 -4.04
C ILE A 25 -12.85 -2.61 -5.35
N LYS A 26 -13.16 -3.40 -6.38
CA LYS A 26 -13.58 -2.93 -7.70
C LYS A 26 -14.86 -2.09 -7.63
N GLU A 27 -15.83 -2.52 -6.83
CA GLU A 27 -17.10 -1.83 -6.56
C GLU A 27 -16.96 -0.65 -5.61
N ASN A 28 -15.73 -0.31 -5.20
CA ASN A 28 -15.42 0.80 -4.29
C ASN A 28 -16.10 0.68 -2.90
N ARG A 29 -16.31 -0.55 -2.43
CA ARG A 29 -16.96 -0.85 -1.15
C ARG A 29 -15.96 -1.03 -0.02
N ILE A 30 -14.75 -1.45 -0.34
CA ILE A 30 -13.60 -1.59 0.57
C ILE A 30 -12.32 -1.15 -0.14
N TRP A 31 -11.27 -0.86 0.61
CA TRP A 31 -9.96 -0.51 0.06
C TRP A 31 -8.82 -0.84 1.00
N LEU A 32 -7.61 -0.81 0.44
CA LEU A 32 -6.38 -0.89 1.19
C LEU A 32 -6.20 0.37 2.05
N GLY A 33 -5.74 0.17 3.28
CA GLY A 33 -5.35 1.25 4.18
C GLY A 33 -4.04 1.92 3.74
N CYS A 34 -3.52 2.78 4.61
CA CYS A 34 -2.33 3.58 4.29
C CYS A 34 -1.04 2.74 4.21
N TYR A 35 -0.97 1.63 4.96
CA TYR A 35 0.21 0.79 5.13
C TYR A 35 -0.06 -0.66 4.70
N SER A 36 0.92 -1.25 4.02
CA SER A 36 0.92 -2.64 3.56
C SER A 36 2.36 -3.14 3.48
N GLY A 37 2.60 -4.41 3.76
CA GLY A 37 3.92 -5.04 3.75
C GLY A 37 4.45 -5.26 5.16
N ASN A 38 5.75 -5.02 5.37
CA ASN A 38 6.41 -5.13 6.67
C ASN A 38 5.80 -4.14 7.67
N MET A 39 4.90 -4.63 8.51
CA MET A 39 4.28 -3.85 9.58
C MET A 39 4.68 -4.40 10.94
N GLU A 40 4.82 -3.50 11.90
CA GLU A 40 5.34 -3.78 13.23
C GLU A 40 4.20 -3.77 14.25
N PHE A 41 4.17 -4.79 15.09
CA PHE A 41 3.12 -4.98 16.09
C PHE A 41 3.77 -5.18 17.45
N ARG A 42 3.16 -4.57 18.47
CA ARG A 42 3.50 -4.87 19.85
C ARG A 42 3.06 -6.29 20.16
N VAL A 43 3.93 -7.04 20.82
CA VAL A 43 3.63 -8.37 21.31
C VAL A 43 3.76 -8.39 22.84
N PRO A 44 3.04 -9.28 23.53
CA PRO A 44 3.19 -9.46 24.98
C PRO A 44 4.63 -9.72 25.43
N GLY A 45 4.93 -9.45 26.70
CA GLY A 45 6.28 -9.60 27.26
C GLY A 45 6.77 -11.05 27.32
N ASP A 46 5.85 -12.00 27.42
CA ASP A 46 6.07 -13.45 27.37
C ASP A 46 6.19 -14.00 25.93
N TYR A 47 6.11 -13.13 24.91
CA TYR A 47 6.29 -13.52 23.53
C TYR A 47 7.77 -13.73 23.20
N GLU A 48 8.11 -14.94 22.77
CA GLU A 48 9.49 -15.31 22.43
C GLU A 48 9.75 -15.27 20.92
N ALA A 49 11.01 -15.03 20.56
CA ALA A 49 11.48 -15.19 19.20
C ALA A 49 11.25 -16.63 18.71
N HIS A 50 10.87 -16.82 17.45
CA HIS A 50 10.64 -18.18 16.92
C HIS A 50 11.95 -18.93 16.65
N SER A 51 13.07 -18.22 16.57
CA SER A 51 14.40 -18.79 16.46
C SER A 51 15.45 -17.78 16.94
N GLU A 52 16.66 -18.29 17.21
CA GLU A 52 17.81 -17.48 17.65
C GLU A 52 18.18 -16.36 16.67
N ASN A 53 17.82 -16.51 15.39
CA ASN A 53 18.08 -15.55 14.32
C ASN A 53 16.81 -14.86 13.79
N ASP A 54 15.74 -14.79 14.59
CA ASP A 54 14.49 -14.13 14.19
C ASP A 54 14.66 -12.60 14.09
N LYS A 55 15.09 -12.14 12.92
CA LYS A 55 15.25 -10.70 12.60
C LYS A 55 13.94 -9.90 12.62
N ARG A 56 12.80 -10.58 12.78
CA ARG A 56 11.48 -9.92 12.84
C ARG A 56 11.03 -9.69 14.27
N PHE A 57 11.78 -10.10 15.28
CA PHE A 57 11.49 -9.85 16.68
C PHE A 57 12.58 -8.98 17.31
N TRP A 58 12.18 -8.00 18.12
CA TRP A 58 13.10 -7.18 18.90
C TRP A 58 12.41 -6.62 20.14
N THR A 59 13.20 -6.22 21.14
CA THR A 59 12.75 -5.49 22.32
C THR A 59 13.30 -4.08 22.26
N ASP A 60 12.45 -3.08 22.50
CA ASP A 60 12.89 -1.68 22.53
C ASP A 60 13.49 -1.27 23.90
N GLU A 61 13.98 -0.04 24.00
CA GLU A 61 14.60 0.50 25.22
C GLU A 61 13.65 0.55 26.44
N SER A 62 12.34 0.52 26.21
CA SER A 62 11.33 0.49 27.27
C SER A 62 11.02 -0.92 27.79
N GLY A 63 11.61 -1.95 27.17
CA GLY A 63 11.30 -3.36 27.46
C GLY A 63 10.06 -3.87 26.71
N GLN A 64 9.52 -3.11 25.75
CA GLN A 64 8.39 -3.56 24.93
C GLN A 64 8.89 -4.44 23.78
N ASN A 65 8.31 -5.63 23.67
CA ASN A 65 8.57 -6.56 22.59
C ASN A 65 7.78 -6.20 21.33
N TRP A 66 8.41 -6.36 20.17
CA TRP A 66 7.85 -6.04 18.86
C TRP A 66 8.06 -7.19 17.88
N ARG A 67 7.11 -7.32 16.94
CA ARG A 67 7.22 -8.26 15.83
C ARG A 67 6.82 -7.64 14.49
N SER A 68 7.61 -7.90 13.46
CA SER A 68 7.30 -7.54 12.09
C SER A 68 6.55 -8.66 11.36
N ILE A 69 5.45 -8.32 10.68
CA ILE A 69 4.69 -9.20 9.80
C ILE A 69 4.81 -8.66 8.37
N GLY A 70 5.44 -9.45 7.50
CA GLY A 70 5.85 -8.96 6.17
C GLY A 70 4.77 -8.87 5.10
N ALA A 71 3.71 -9.67 5.22
CA ALA A 71 2.62 -9.70 4.23
C ALA A 71 1.32 -9.17 4.82
N ALA A 72 1.38 -8.34 5.87
CA ALA A 72 0.18 -7.77 6.45
C ALA A 72 -0.29 -6.56 5.64
N SER A 73 -1.59 -6.32 5.62
CA SER A 73 -2.19 -5.16 4.98
C SER A 73 -3.46 -4.75 5.71
N TRP A 74 -3.68 -3.45 5.81
CA TRP A 74 -4.94 -2.91 6.31
C TRP A 74 -6.01 -2.94 5.22
N PHE A 75 -7.22 -3.34 5.59
CA PHE A 75 -8.42 -3.28 4.77
C PHE A 75 -9.47 -2.48 5.53
N THR A 76 -10.10 -1.53 4.85
CA THR A 76 -11.08 -0.65 5.48
C THR A 76 -12.09 -0.14 4.45
N ASN A 77 -13.23 0.30 4.93
CA ASN A 77 -14.20 1.11 4.19
C ASN A 77 -14.39 2.50 4.83
N LEU A 78 -13.46 2.90 5.70
CA LEU A 78 -13.35 4.26 6.24
C LEU A 78 -12.62 5.15 5.26
N ASP A 79 -13.14 6.35 5.06
CA ASP A 79 -12.51 7.30 4.16
C ASP A 79 -11.12 7.69 4.68
N ILE A 80 -10.14 7.72 3.77
CA ILE A 80 -8.74 8.03 4.10
C ILE A 80 -8.22 9.06 3.12
N ARG A 81 -7.42 10.02 3.63
CA ARG A 81 -6.83 11.09 2.81
C ARG A 81 -6.13 10.57 1.55
N LYS A 82 -5.39 9.45 1.67
CA LYS A 82 -4.64 8.83 0.57
C LYS A 82 -5.50 8.46 -0.64
N ARG A 83 -6.81 8.22 -0.46
CA ARG A 83 -7.74 7.94 -1.57
C ARG A 83 -8.05 9.16 -2.42
N HIS A 84 -7.90 10.34 -1.83
CA HIS A 84 -8.13 11.62 -2.48
C HIS A 84 -6.83 12.22 -3.02
N ASP A 85 -5.72 11.48 -2.95
CA ASP A 85 -4.47 11.89 -3.58
C ASP A 85 -4.62 11.80 -5.11
N GLU A 86 -4.44 12.92 -5.80
CA GLU A 86 -4.54 12.96 -7.25
C GLU A 86 -3.42 12.15 -7.91
N LEU A 87 -3.82 11.30 -8.86
CA LEU A 87 -2.89 10.63 -9.76
C LEU A 87 -2.52 11.60 -10.88
N ILE A 88 -1.26 12.02 -10.90
CA ILE A 88 -0.73 12.84 -11.98
C ILE A 88 -0.54 11.93 -13.20
N LEU A 89 -1.35 12.13 -14.24
CA LEU A 89 -1.25 11.37 -15.49
C LEU A 89 -0.23 12.04 -16.42
N VAL A 90 0.72 11.26 -16.93
CA VAL A 90 1.81 11.77 -17.79
C VAL A 90 1.67 11.37 -19.26
N LYS A 91 0.74 10.46 -19.58
CA LYS A 91 0.44 10.01 -20.94
C LYS A 91 -1.07 9.86 -21.15
N ARG A 92 -1.47 9.98 -22.41
CA ARG A 92 -2.85 9.68 -22.85
C ARG A 92 -2.95 8.21 -23.20
N TYR A 93 -4.09 7.61 -22.86
CA TYR A 93 -4.40 6.21 -23.21
C TYR A 93 -4.53 6.03 -24.74
N LYS A 94 -3.99 4.92 -25.24
CA LYS A 94 -4.11 4.47 -26.63
C LYS A 94 -4.35 2.95 -26.62
N PRO A 95 -5.47 2.43 -27.13
CA PRO A 95 -5.80 1.01 -27.04
C PRO A 95 -4.71 0.06 -27.58
N GLU A 96 -3.93 0.51 -28.55
CA GLU A 96 -2.88 -0.27 -29.21
C GLU A 96 -1.67 -0.54 -28.29
N ASP A 97 -1.44 0.34 -27.31
CA ASP A 97 -0.29 0.28 -26.41
C ASP A 97 -0.55 -0.57 -25.15
N TYR A 98 -1.80 -1.01 -24.93
CA TYR A 98 -2.20 -1.71 -23.70
C TYR A 98 -2.97 -3.00 -24.00
N PRO A 99 -2.41 -4.17 -23.66
CA PRO A 99 -3.12 -5.44 -23.83
C PRO A 99 -4.37 -5.48 -22.93
N LYS A 100 -5.44 -6.09 -23.46
CA LYS A 100 -6.66 -6.37 -22.70
C LYS A 100 -6.42 -7.55 -21.76
N TYR A 101 -7.07 -7.52 -20.60
CA TYR A 101 -7.11 -8.65 -19.69
C TYR A 101 -8.25 -9.60 -20.06
N ASP A 102 -8.01 -10.91 -19.95
CA ASP A 102 -9.03 -11.92 -20.23
C ASP A 102 -10.18 -11.88 -19.22
N ASN A 103 -9.86 -11.55 -17.96
CA ASN A 103 -10.79 -11.67 -16.84
C ASN A 103 -11.60 -10.39 -16.56
N TYR A 104 -11.14 -9.23 -17.05
CA TYR A 104 -11.72 -7.94 -16.71
C TYR A 104 -11.56 -6.93 -17.83
N ASP A 105 -12.59 -6.12 -18.04
CA ASP A 105 -12.49 -4.90 -18.85
C ASP A 105 -11.73 -3.83 -18.04
N ALA A 106 -10.40 -3.89 -18.10
CA ALA A 106 -9.49 -3.07 -17.34
C ALA A 106 -8.28 -2.65 -18.19
N ILE A 107 -7.68 -1.51 -17.84
CA ILE A 107 -6.48 -0.98 -18.49
C ILE A 107 -5.29 -1.17 -17.55
N ASN A 108 -4.17 -1.69 -18.05
CA ASN A 108 -2.94 -1.78 -17.27
C ASN A 108 -2.28 -0.40 -17.15
N VAL A 109 -2.40 0.24 -15.99
CA VAL A 109 -1.85 1.57 -15.72
C VAL A 109 -0.46 1.55 -15.07
N ILE A 110 0.15 0.38 -14.82
CA ILE A 110 1.46 0.28 -14.12
C ILE A 110 2.55 1.07 -14.86
N CYS A 111 2.60 0.96 -16.18
CA CYS A 111 3.56 1.69 -17.01
C CYS A 111 3.43 3.22 -16.87
N LEU A 112 2.22 3.73 -16.62
CA LEU A 112 1.96 5.15 -16.39
C LEU A 112 2.46 5.61 -15.02
N MET A 113 2.33 4.75 -14.00
CA MET A 113 2.70 5.07 -12.63
C MET A 113 4.20 5.13 -12.41
N GLU A 114 4.97 4.20 -13.00
CA GLU A 114 6.44 4.20 -12.86
C GLU A 114 7.07 5.47 -13.45
N GLU A 115 6.59 5.88 -14.61
CA GLU A 115 7.07 7.08 -15.30
C GLU A 115 6.65 8.35 -14.57
N SER A 116 5.42 8.39 -14.04
CA SER A 116 4.96 9.47 -13.17
C SER A 116 5.77 9.58 -11.88
N ARG A 117 6.18 8.44 -11.30
CA ARG A 117 7.04 8.39 -10.11
C ARG A 117 8.45 8.92 -10.42
N ARG A 118 9.06 8.48 -11.54
CA ARG A 118 10.35 9.01 -12.01
C ARG A 118 10.32 10.53 -12.21
N LEU A 119 9.23 11.06 -12.77
CA LEU A 119 9.06 12.50 -12.97
C LEU A 119 8.88 13.27 -11.65
N ARG A 120 8.18 12.70 -10.65
CA ARG A 120 8.08 13.28 -9.29
C ARG A 120 9.44 13.33 -8.61
N GLU A 121 10.24 12.27 -8.72
CA GLU A 121 11.60 12.23 -8.19
C GLU A 121 12.49 13.26 -8.88
N ALA A 122 12.49 13.34 -10.21
CA ALA A 122 13.25 14.33 -10.97
C ALA A 122 12.87 15.80 -10.63
N ARG A 123 11.57 16.10 -10.46
CA ARG A 123 11.10 17.44 -10.02
C ARG A 123 11.51 17.78 -8.59
N SER A 124 11.55 16.78 -7.69
CA SER A 124 12.04 16.94 -6.32
C SER A 124 13.54 17.26 -6.29
N TYR A 125 14.33 16.57 -7.12
CA TYR A 125 15.77 16.86 -7.28
C TYR A 125 16.02 18.25 -7.86
N SER A 126 15.29 18.66 -8.89
CA SER A 126 15.40 20.00 -9.49
C SER A 126 15.11 21.12 -8.47
N ASN A 127 14.04 21.00 -7.67
CA ASN A 127 13.70 21.99 -6.63
C ASN A 127 14.72 22.04 -5.48
N LYS A 128 15.34 20.91 -5.10
CA LYS A 128 16.42 20.90 -4.09
C LYS A 128 17.70 21.57 -4.60
N SER A 129 18.04 21.39 -5.87
CA SER A 129 19.23 22.02 -6.48
C SER A 129 19.07 23.53 -6.63
N VAL A 130 17.88 24.02 -7.03
CA VAL A 130 17.60 25.46 -7.12
C VAL A 130 17.67 26.16 -5.76
N ARG A 131 17.18 25.52 -4.69
CA ARG A 131 17.31 26.05 -3.31
C ARG A 131 18.74 26.08 -2.77
N ARG A 132 19.66 25.29 -3.33
CA ARG A 132 21.08 25.27 -2.94
C ARG A 132 21.90 26.35 -3.65
N ILE A 133 21.44 26.82 -4.81
CA ILE A 133 22.09 27.88 -5.60
C ILE A 133 21.65 29.28 -5.12
N LEU A 134 20.52 29.38 -4.42
CA LEU A 134 19.97 30.63 -3.88
C LEU A 134 20.28 30.88 -2.39
N ARG A 135 21.37 30.32 -1.86
CA ARG A 135 21.89 30.64 -0.51
C ARG A 135 23.31 31.16 -0.58
#